data_AF-A0A381QQU5-F1
#
_entry.id   AF-A0A381QQU5-F1
#
_cell.length_a   1.000
_cell.length_b   1.000
_cell.length_c   1.000
_cell.angle_alpha   90.00
_cell.angle_beta   90.00
_cell.angle_gamma   90.00
#
_symmetry.space_group_name_H-M   'P 1'
#
loop_
_entity.id
_entity.type
_entity.pdbx_description
1 polymer ?
#
loop_
_entity_poly.entity_id
_entity_poly.type
_entity_poly.pdbx_seq_one_letter_code
_entity_poly.pdbx_strand_id
1 'polypeptide(L)' 'MSWIQEKKVDLPPVIACMSINEKAMKAVQNLNANITFGSSALTRVQEECISTVVAAANTCRY' A
#
# COMPACT_ATOMS: atom_id res chain seq x y z
N MET A 1 -0.10 -13.51 -20.86
CA MET A 1 -0.38 -12.38 -21.77
C MET A 1 0.93 -11.95 -22.40
N SER A 2 1.00 -11.82 -23.73
CA SER A 2 2.25 -11.61 -24.47
C SER A 2 2.90 -10.22 -24.28
N TRP A 3 2.21 -9.27 -23.65
CA TRP A 3 2.67 -7.89 -23.47
C TRP A 3 2.99 -7.50 -22.02
N ILE A 4 2.64 -8.35 -21.04
CA ILE A 4 2.97 -8.12 -19.62
C ILE A 4 4.24 -8.90 -19.30
N GLN A 5 5.29 -8.17 -18.92
CA GLN A 5 6.56 -8.75 -18.50
C GLN A 5 6.67 -8.71 -16.97
N GLU A 6 6.93 -9.84 -16.36
CA GLU A 6 7.27 -9.91 -14.94
C GLU A 6 8.71 -9.42 -14.76
N LYS A 7 8.86 -8.27 -14.12
CA LYS A 7 10.17 -7.73 -13.71
C LYS A 7 10.30 -7.87 -12.21
N LYS A 8 11.47 -8.35 -11.77
CA LYS A 8 11.85 -8.32 -10.37
C LYS A 8 12.07 -6.86 -9.97
N VAL A 9 11.17 -6.33 -9.14
CA VAL A 9 11.26 -4.98 -8.58
C VAL A 9 11.56 -5.07 -7.10
N ASP A 10 12.40 -4.18 -6.59
CA ASP A 10 12.75 -4.11 -5.17
C ASP A 10 11.68 -3.32 -4.40
N LEU A 11 10.45 -3.85 -4.41
CA LEU A 11 9.27 -3.25 -3.80
C LEU A 11 8.47 -4.32 -3.05
N PRO A 12 7.80 -3.97 -1.93
CA PRO A 12 6.89 -4.89 -1.25
C PRO A 12 5.81 -5.42 -2.21
N PRO A 13 5.34 -6.67 -2.06
CA PRO A 13 4.35 -7.27 -2.96
C PRO A 13 3.09 -6.43 -3.19
N VAL A 14 2.59 -5.75 -2.15
CA VAL A 14 1.43 -4.84 -2.23
C VAL A 14 1.64 -3.64 -3.17
N ILE A 15 2.89 -3.23 -3.39
CA ILE A 15 3.26 -2.15 -4.30
C ILE A 15 3.69 -2.71 -5.66
N ALA A 16 4.44 -3.82 -5.66
CA ALA A 16 4.93 -4.47 -6.87
C ALA A 16 3.79 -4.89 -7.81
N CYS A 17 2.65 -5.34 -7.27
CA CYS A 17 1.49 -5.70 -8.08
C CYS A 17 0.87 -4.52 -8.84
N MET A 18 1.09 -3.29 -8.38
CA MET A 18 0.61 -2.05 -9.03
C MET A 18 1.58 -1.52 -10.09
N SER A 19 2.75 -2.15 -10.27
CA SER A 19 3.83 -1.66 -11.13
C SER A 19 3.46 -1.54 -12.61
N ILE A 20 2.40 -2.22 -13.07
CA ILE A 20 1.86 -2.06 -14.42
C ILE A 20 1.37 -0.65 -14.71
N ASN A 21 0.98 0.12 -13.68
CA ASN A 21 0.57 1.51 -13.79
C ASN A 21 1.35 2.38 -12.79
N GLU A 22 2.44 2.96 -13.28
CA GLU A 22 3.36 3.77 -12.47
C GLU A 22 2.69 4.96 -11.79
N LYS A 23 1.73 5.61 -12.45
CA LYS A 23 0.99 6.75 -11.88
C LYS A 23 0.15 6.30 -10.68
N ALA A 24 -0.56 5.19 -10.80
CA ALA A 24 -1.36 4.64 -9.71
C ALA A 24 -0.47 4.17 -8.55
N MET A 25 0.61 3.45 -8.85
CA MET A 25 1.58 2.97 -7.87
C MET A 25 2.19 4.14 -7.05
N LYS A 26 2.68 5.19 -7.72
CA LYS A 26 3.23 6.38 -7.04
C LYS A 26 2.18 7.10 -6.20
N ALA A 27 0.93 7.19 -6.68
CA ALA A 27 -0.15 7.80 -5.90
C ALA A 27 -0.43 7.03 -4.60
N VAL A 28 -0.49 5.70 -4.66
CA VAL A 28 -0.69 4.84 -3.47
C VAL A 28 0.50 4.93 -2.51
N GLN A 29 1.74 4.90 -3.02
CA GLN A 29 2.93 5.06 -2.18
C GLN A 29 2.93 6.41 -1.44
N ASN A 30 2.69 7.51 -2.17
CA ASN A 30 2.66 8.85 -1.58
C ASN A 30 1.54 9.00 -0.53
N LEU A 31 0.36 8.45 -0.81
CA LEU A 31 -0.74 8.46 0.13
C LEU A 31 -0.38 7.69 1.41
N ASN A 32 0.15 6.47 1.28
CA ASN A 32 0.53 5.65 2.42
C ASN A 32 1.62 6.33 3.25
N ALA A 33 2.64 6.90 2.58
CA ALA A 33 3.72 7.60 3.26
C ALA A 33 3.20 8.81 4.07
N ASN A 34 2.31 9.62 3.48
CA ASN A 34 1.74 10.78 4.16
C ASN A 34 0.91 10.38 5.38
N ILE A 35 0.03 9.38 5.25
CA ILE A 35 -0.83 8.93 6.35
C ILE A 35 0.01 8.36 7.49
N THR A 36 0.95 7.47 7.16
CA THR A 36 1.73 6.69 8.13
C THR A 36 2.86 7.48 8.79
N PHE A 37 3.43 8.49 8.12
CA PHE A 37 4.63 9.18 8.56
C PHE A 37 4.46 10.70 8.70
N GLY A 38 3.38 11.13 9.34
CA GLY A 38 3.33 12.47 9.95
C GLY A 38 2.27 13.43 9.44
N SER A 39 1.32 13.00 8.59
CA SER A 39 0.16 13.83 8.23
C SER A 39 -1.04 13.67 9.18
N SER A 40 -0.92 12.83 10.20
CA SER A 40 -2.01 12.42 11.09
C SER A 40 -1.76 12.91 12.51
N ALA A 41 -2.83 13.27 13.21
CA ALA A 41 -2.78 13.60 14.64
C ALA A 41 -2.75 12.36 15.54
N LEU A 42 -2.87 11.17 14.95
CA LEU A 42 -2.87 9.90 15.68
C LEU A 42 -1.44 9.40 15.92
N THR A 43 -1.28 8.62 16.98
CA THR A 43 -0.05 7.86 17.18
C THR A 43 0.02 6.70 16.19
N ARG A 44 1.24 6.25 15.86
CA ARG A 44 1.48 5.09 15.00
C ARG A 44 0.68 3.84 15.43
N VAL A 45 0.56 3.61 16.74
CA VAL A 45 -0.20 2.49 17.29
C VAL A 45 -1.69 2.62 16.96
N GLN A 46 -2.27 3.81 17.10
CA GLN A 46 -3.68 4.05 16.78
C GLN A 46 -3.97 3.85 15.29
N GLU A 47 -3.08 4.32 14.42
CA GLU A 47 -3.21 4.14 12.97
C GLU A 47 -3.19 2.67 12.57
N GLU A 48 -2.25 1.90 13.10
CA GLU A 48 -2.15 0.47 12.82
C GLU A 48 -3.32 -0.32 13.41
N CYS A 49 -3.83 0.06 14.59
CA CYS A 49 -5.05 -0.52 15.13
C CYS A 49 -6.24 -0.31 14.19
N ILE A 50 -6.43 0.91 13.67
CA ILE A 50 -7.51 1.20 12.72
C ILE A 50 -7.32 0.39 11.44
N SER A 51 -6.11 0.39 10.87
CA SER A 51 -5.76 -0.37 9.66
C SER A 51 -6.09 -1.86 9.83
N THR A 52 -5.67 -2.45 10.96
CA THR A 52 -5.89 -3.86 11.27
C THR A 52 -7.38 -4.20 11.39
N VAL A 53 -8.15 -3.38 12.13
CA VAL A 53 -9.59 -3.62 12.32
C VAL A 53 -10.34 -3.51 11.00
N VAL A 54 -10.03 -2.51 10.18
CA VAL A 54 -10.66 -2.32 8.86
C VAL A 54 -10.28 -3.44 7.90
N ALA A 55 -9.02 -3.89 7.91
CA ALA A 55 -8.57 -5.02 7.09
C ALA A 55 -9.31 -6.30 7.49
N ALA A 56 -9.42 -6.59 8.78
CA ALA A 56 -10.16 -7.75 9.30
C ALA A 56 -11.64 -7.69 8.93
N ALA A 57 -12.28 -6.52 9.07
CA ALA A 57 -13.68 -6.31 8.69
C ALA A 57 -13.93 -6.54 7.19
N ASN A 58 -12.94 -6.28 6.34
CA ASN A 58 -13.01 -6.49 4.89
C ASN A 58 -12.44 -7.83 4.43
N THR A 59 -12.09 -8.74 5.35
CA THR A 59 -11.42 -10.02 5.02
C THR A 59 -10.14 -9.84 4.16
N CYS A 60 -9.44 -8.72 4.35
CA CYS A 60 -8.18 -8.44 3.67
C CYS A 60 -7.04 -9.24 4.34
N ARG A 61 -6.42 -10.15 3.57
CA ARG A 61 -5.48 -11.16 4.12
C ARG A 61 -4.02 -10.73 4.15
N TYR A 62 -3.60 -9.86 3.23
CA TYR A 62 -2.22 -9.38 3.16
C TYR A 62 -1.91 -8.51 4.38
#